data_AF-A0A8C6RZR2-F1
#
_entry.id   AF-A0A8C6RZR2-F1
#
_cell.length_a   1.000
_cell.length_b   1.000
_cell.length_c   1.000
_cell.angle_alpha   90.00
_cell.angle_beta   90.00
_cell.angle_gamma   90.00
#
_symmetry.space_group_name_H-M   'P 1'
#
loop_
_entity.id
_entity.type
_entity.pdbx_description
1 polymer ?
#
loop_
_entity_poly.entity_id
_entity_poly.type
_entity_poly.pdbx_seq_one_letter_code
_entity_poly.pdbx_strand_id
1 'polypeptide(L)'
;MSDEDDLDDFEPDQNDLEKEEEENELEDWNEYKKEGEEFSEEWMPTPLNESMMKEGLSLLCKTGNGLAHAYVKLEAKDRDLTDIYLLRSYIHLRYVDISENHLTDLSPINCLTHLLWLKADGNQLRSARLNELPYLQMASFAYNQIMDTEGITHPRLGILDLKGNRIHKVTGLDPRKLNSLHTLELRGNQLESTLGINLPKLKNLFLAQNMLKKIEGLENLSLLTTLHLRDNQIETLNGFSKEMKSLQYLNLRGNMVTDLNELAKLRDLPKLRALVLLDNPCADETDYRQEALVQMANLERLDKEFYEEEDRAEADEIRQRLKEEQEQEVNLECDTEQYLPPA
;
A
#
# COMPACT_ATOMS: atom_id res chain seq x y z
N MET A 1 -8.05 24.33 -31.82
CA MET A 1 -7.43 25.08 -30.72
C MET A 1 -7.08 24.03 -29.69
N SER A 2 -5.79 23.79 -29.58
CA SER A 2 -5.09 22.87 -28.70
C SER A 2 -5.23 23.34 -27.27
N ASP A 3 -5.74 22.47 -26.39
CA ASP A 3 -5.58 22.53 -24.94
C ASP A 3 -5.36 21.08 -24.48
N GLU A 4 -4.23 20.51 -24.89
CA GLU A 4 -3.46 19.60 -24.04
C GLU A 4 -2.54 20.53 -23.23
N ASP A 5 -2.62 20.47 -21.91
CA ASP A 5 -1.50 20.62 -20.95
C ASP A 5 -2.07 20.82 -19.52
N ASP A 6 -1.36 20.23 -18.55
CA ASP A 6 -1.51 20.36 -17.09
C ASP A 6 -2.45 19.38 -16.34
N LEU A 7 -2.36 18.09 -16.68
CA LEU A 7 -2.57 17.01 -15.70
C LEU A 7 -1.33 16.08 -15.69
N ASP A 8 -0.14 16.67 -15.66
CA ASP A 8 1.11 15.97 -15.40
C ASP A 8 1.34 15.86 -13.88
N ASP A 9 1.65 14.62 -13.47
CA ASP A 9 2.41 14.23 -12.29
C ASP A 9 2.20 15.03 -11.00
N PHE A 10 1.19 14.63 -10.24
CA PHE A 10 1.37 14.56 -8.78
C PHE A 10 1.99 13.19 -8.45
N GLU A 11 3.24 12.96 -8.86
CA GLU A 11 4.09 12.01 -8.15
C GLU A 11 4.59 12.78 -6.92
N PRO A 12 4.03 12.53 -5.71
CA PRO A 12 4.59 13.15 -4.51
C PRO A 12 6.07 12.80 -4.45
N ASP A 13 6.92 13.80 -4.17
CA ASP A 13 8.35 13.60 -3.97
C ASP A 13 8.54 12.45 -2.97
N GLN A 14 9.49 11.54 -3.23
CA GLN A 14 9.81 10.44 -2.31
C GLN A 14 10.17 10.96 -0.91
N ASN A 15 10.65 12.20 -0.81
CA ASN A 15 10.87 12.89 0.46
C ASN A 15 9.58 13.38 1.15
N ASP A 16 8.51 13.65 0.41
CA ASP A 16 7.22 14.10 0.97
C ASP A 16 6.44 12.92 1.56
N LEU A 17 6.52 11.74 0.92
CA LEU A 17 5.96 10.49 1.47
C LEU A 17 6.65 10.07 2.79
N GLU A 18 7.95 10.30 2.94
CA GLU A 18 8.69 9.93 4.16
C GLU A 18 8.51 10.93 5.32
N LYS A 19 8.20 12.20 5.04
CA LYS A 19 8.05 13.25 6.07
C LYS A 19 6.66 13.35 6.66
N GLU A 20 5.61 13.02 5.89
CA GLU A 20 4.23 13.04 6.40
C GLU A 20 3.89 11.83 7.31
N GLU A 21 4.72 10.78 7.31
CA GLU A 21 4.42 9.47 7.95
C GLU A 21 4.70 9.38 9.46
N GLU A 22 5.48 10.25 10.11
CA GLU A 22 5.72 10.12 11.58
C GLU A 22 4.88 11.04 12.45
N GLU A 23 4.53 12.24 11.98
CA GLU A 23 3.71 13.18 12.79
C GLU A 23 2.22 12.81 12.75
N ASN A 24 1.71 12.25 11.64
CA ASN A 24 0.28 11.92 11.53
C ASN A 24 -0.06 10.47 11.97
N GLU A 25 0.87 9.50 11.94
CA GLU A 25 0.53 8.07 12.10
C GLU A 25 0.43 7.56 13.55
N LEU A 26 1.16 8.16 14.49
CA LEU A 26 1.07 7.83 15.93
C LEU A 26 -0.16 8.47 16.60
N GLU A 27 -0.64 9.59 16.05
CA GLU A 27 -1.86 10.25 16.52
C GLU A 27 -3.11 9.48 16.05
N ASP A 28 -3.18 9.14 14.75
CA ASP A 28 -4.30 8.41 14.13
C ASP A 28 -4.57 7.05 14.82
N TRP A 29 -3.52 6.24 15.05
CA TRP A 29 -3.69 4.88 15.59
C TRP A 29 -4.06 4.84 17.08
N ASN A 30 -3.56 5.81 17.86
CA ASN A 30 -3.86 5.89 19.29
C ASN A 30 -5.26 6.45 19.56
N GLU A 31 -5.80 7.24 18.64
CA GLU A 31 -7.17 7.76 18.72
C GLU A 31 -8.19 6.66 18.41
N TYR A 32 -8.04 5.92 17.29
CA TYR A 32 -8.98 4.83 16.94
C TYR A 32 -8.96 3.64 17.90
N LYS A 33 -7.83 3.32 18.56
CA LYS A 33 -7.78 2.19 19.51
C LYS A 33 -8.49 2.48 20.83
N LYS A 34 -8.71 3.75 21.18
CA LYS A 34 -9.32 4.15 22.46
C LYS A 34 -10.84 4.01 22.51
N GLU A 35 -11.51 3.82 21.38
CA GLU A 35 -12.97 3.74 21.31
C GLU A 35 -13.53 2.30 21.36
N GLY A 36 -12.68 1.32 21.65
CA GLY A 36 -13.05 -0.10 21.76
C GLY A 36 -13.67 -0.54 23.09
N GLU A 37 -14.22 0.37 23.91
CA GLU A 37 -15.04 -0.02 25.06
C GLU A 37 -16.49 -0.23 24.60
N GLU A 38 -16.93 -1.49 24.65
CA GLU A 38 -18.26 -1.97 24.28
C GLU A 38 -19.40 -1.23 25.03
N PHE A 39 -19.89 -0.14 24.44
CA PHE A 39 -21.27 0.29 24.60
C PHE A 39 -22.01 -0.07 23.31
N SER A 40 -22.90 -1.07 23.37
CA SER A 40 -23.88 -1.30 22.31
C SER A 40 -24.97 -0.22 22.40
N GLU A 41 -24.63 1.00 21.99
CA GLU A 41 -25.65 2.01 21.70
C GLU A 41 -26.35 1.57 20.41
N GLU A 42 -27.61 1.13 20.53
CA GLU A 42 -28.48 0.98 19.37
C GLU A 42 -28.73 2.38 18.80
N TRP A 43 -27.92 2.76 17.80
CA TRP A 43 -28.02 4.05 17.13
C TRP A 43 -29.42 4.24 16.55
N MET A 44 -30.01 5.41 16.80
CA MET A 44 -31.28 5.76 16.17
C MET A 44 -31.09 5.88 14.65
N PRO A 45 -32.02 5.36 13.83
CA PRO A 45 -31.93 5.51 12.38
C PRO A 45 -31.92 6.99 11.98
N THR A 46 -30.81 7.44 11.39
CA THR A 46 -30.64 8.79 10.86
C THR A 46 -30.50 8.70 9.34
N PRO A 47 -31.63 8.70 8.59
CA PRO A 47 -31.59 8.70 7.15
C PRO A 47 -31.14 10.06 6.61
N LEU A 48 -30.31 10.03 5.57
CA LEU A 48 -29.93 11.23 4.83
C LEU A 48 -31.17 11.91 4.26
N ASN A 49 -31.39 13.17 4.64
CA ASN A 49 -32.57 13.93 4.27
C ASN A 49 -32.23 15.16 3.40
N GLU A 50 -33.27 15.80 2.85
CA GLU A 50 -33.10 16.94 1.93
C GLU A 50 -32.39 18.14 2.55
N SER A 51 -32.55 18.39 3.86
CA SER A 51 -31.84 19.48 4.54
C SER A 51 -30.34 19.21 4.57
N MET A 52 -29.96 18.00 4.96
CA MET A 52 -28.57 17.56 4.98
C MET A 52 -27.95 17.59 3.58
N MET A 53 -28.70 17.14 2.56
CA MET A 53 -28.29 17.26 1.16
C MET A 53 -28.03 18.71 0.77
N LYS A 54 -28.95 19.64 1.11
CA LYS A 54 -28.81 21.05 0.75
C LYS A 54 -27.57 21.68 1.37
N GLU A 55 -27.20 21.29 2.58
CA GLU A 55 -26.01 21.78 3.27
C GLU A 55 -24.72 21.20 2.67
N GLY A 56 -24.72 19.91 2.31
CA GLY A 56 -23.53 19.21 1.81
C GLY A 56 -23.28 19.34 0.31
N LEU A 57 -24.30 19.69 -0.48
CA LEU A 57 -24.18 19.80 -1.94
C LEU A 57 -23.40 21.05 -2.36
N SER A 58 -22.40 20.86 -3.19
CA SER A 58 -21.56 21.92 -3.73
C SER A 58 -21.08 21.61 -5.15
N LEU A 59 -20.32 22.55 -5.73
CA LEU A 59 -19.77 22.48 -7.09
C LEU A 59 -20.85 22.34 -8.17
N LEU A 60 -21.44 23.46 -8.59
CA LEU A 60 -22.45 23.48 -9.64
C LEU A 60 -21.80 23.36 -11.02
N CYS A 61 -22.16 22.32 -11.76
CA CYS A 61 -21.64 22.07 -13.11
C CYS A 61 -22.77 21.89 -14.12
N LYS A 62 -22.47 22.10 -15.41
CA LYS A 62 -23.40 21.73 -16.49
C LYS A 62 -23.52 20.21 -16.58
N THR A 63 -24.74 19.71 -16.77
CA THR A 63 -25.01 18.30 -17.05
C THR A 63 -24.41 17.89 -18.40
N GLY A 64 -24.21 16.58 -18.63
CA GLY A 64 -23.53 16.09 -19.84
C GLY A 64 -24.20 16.46 -21.18
N ASN A 65 -25.48 16.82 -21.17
CA ASN A 65 -26.20 17.34 -22.33
C ASN A 65 -26.09 18.88 -22.49
N GLY A 66 -25.49 19.59 -21.52
CA GLY A 66 -25.35 21.04 -21.51
C GLY A 66 -26.63 21.83 -21.24
N LEU A 67 -27.76 21.15 -20.97
CA LEU A 67 -29.09 21.76 -20.88
C LEU A 67 -29.54 22.09 -19.45
N ALA A 68 -28.82 21.61 -18.44
CA ALA A 68 -29.12 21.85 -17.04
C ALA A 68 -27.84 22.03 -16.22
N HIS A 69 -28.01 22.39 -14.96
CA HIS A 69 -26.95 22.39 -13.98
C HIS A 69 -27.28 21.40 -12.86
N ALA A 70 -26.26 20.75 -12.32
CA ALA A 70 -26.36 19.88 -11.17
C ALA A 70 -25.16 20.10 -10.24
N TYR A 71 -25.39 20.01 -8.93
CA TYR A 71 -24.31 19.88 -7.97
C TYR A 71 -23.64 18.53 -8.14
N VAL A 72 -22.31 18.50 -8.16
CA VAL A 72 -21.53 17.28 -8.42
C VAL A 72 -20.67 16.84 -7.24
N LYS A 73 -20.63 17.63 -6.16
CA LYS A 73 -19.95 17.30 -4.91
C LYS A 73 -20.95 17.21 -3.78
N LEU A 74 -20.82 16.20 -2.93
CA LEU A 74 -21.56 16.06 -1.68
C LEU A 74 -20.58 15.81 -0.53
N GLU A 75 -20.70 16.59 0.53
CA GLU A 75 -20.04 16.37 1.82
C GLU A 75 -21.10 16.10 2.89
N ALA A 76 -21.13 14.87 3.39
CA ALA A 76 -22.04 14.40 4.43
C ALA A 76 -21.28 13.62 5.51
N LYS A 77 -20.06 14.07 5.82
CA LYS A 77 -19.22 13.53 6.89
C LYS A 77 -19.80 13.85 8.27
N ASP A 78 -19.68 12.92 9.22
CA ASP A 78 -19.96 13.15 10.65
C ASP A 78 -21.39 13.67 10.90
N ARG A 79 -22.37 12.85 10.52
CA ARG A 79 -23.81 13.18 10.57
C ARG A 79 -24.65 12.03 11.16
N ASP A 80 -24.02 11.09 11.84
CA ASP A 80 -24.65 9.89 12.42
C ASP A 80 -25.47 9.06 11.41
N LEU A 81 -25.17 9.16 10.11
CA LEU A 81 -26.02 8.60 9.05
C LEU A 81 -26.05 7.08 9.09
N THR A 82 -27.26 6.52 9.05
CA THR A 82 -27.48 5.06 8.96
C THR A 82 -28.00 4.63 7.58
N ASP A 83 -28.54 5.56 6.79
CA ASP A 83 -29.10 5.29 5.47
C ASP A 83 -28.81 6.45 4.50
N ILE A 84 -28.41 6.09 3.28
CA ILE A 84 -28.09 7.02 2.18
C ILE A 84 -28.96 6.76 0.94
N TYR A 85 -30.15 6.18 1.12
CA TYR A 85 -31.05 5.83 0.01
C TYR A 85 -31.36 7.04 -0.90
N LEU A 86 -31.42 8.24 -0.31
CA LEU A 86 -31.70 9.49 -1.03
C LEU A 86 -30.68 9.78 -2.15
N LEU A 87 -29.43 9.30 -2.03
CA LEU A 87 -28.38 9.51 -3.05
C LEU A 87 -28.75 8.96 -4.42
N ARG A 88 -29.64 7.97 -4.50
CA ARG A 88 -30.08 7.38 -5.79
C ARG A 88 -30.70 8.41 -6.74
N SER A 89 -31.22 9.52 -6.20
CA SER A 89 -31.82 10.62 -6.97
C SER A 89 -30.80 11.65 -7.46
N TYR A 90 -29.55 11.62 -6.97
CA TYR A 90 -28.50 12.59 -7.26
C TYR A 90 -27.44 12.02 -8.20
N ILE A 91 -27.90 11.46 -9.33
CA ILE A 91 -27.09 10.69 -10.30
C ILE A 91 -25.91 11.44 -10.95
N HIS A 92 -25.85 12.77 -10.77
CA HIS A 92 -24.80 13.62 -11.30
C HIS A 92 -23.64 13.86 -10.33
N LEU A 93 -23.71 13.32 -9.11
CA LEU A 93 -22.62 13.35 -8.15
C LEU A 93 -21.38 12.64 -8.71
N ARG A 94 -20.23 13.26 -8.46
CA ARG A 94 -18.89 12.84 -8.90
C ARG A 94 -17.93 12.70 -7.74
N TYR A 95 -18.11 13.49 -6.69
CA TYR A 95 -17.31 13.49 -5.48
C TYR A 95 -18.26 13.32 -4.30
N VAL A 96 -18.15 12.22 -3.57
CA VAL A 96 -19.02 11.92 -2.44
C VAL A 96 -18.16 11.59 -1.22
N ASP A 97 -18.31 12.39 -0.16
CA ASP A 97 -17.77 12.11 1.16
C ASP A 97 -18.94 11.79 2.10
N ILE A 98 -18.97 10.56 2.60
CA ILE A 98 -19.92 10.04 3.58
C ILE A 98 -19.18 9.39 4.75
N SER A 99 -17.94 9.81 5.01
CA SER A 99 -17.11 9.26 6.08
C SER A 99 -17.64 9.60 7.48
N GLU A 100 -17.18 8.89 8.51
CA GLU A 100 -17.56 9.11 9.91
C GLU A 100 -19.09 9.06 10.09
N ASN A 101 -19.69 7.92 9.76
CA ASN A 101 -21.12 7.68 9.91
C ASN A 101 -21.34 6.23 10.37
N HIS A 102 -22.58 5.74 10.33
CA HIS A 102 -22.94 4.39 10.79
C HIS A 102 -23.47 3.52 9.64
N LEU A 103 -22.93 3.72 8.44
CA LEU A 103 -23.41 3.04 7.24
C LEU A 103 -22.95 1.59 7.21
N THR A 104 -23.89 0.69 6.89
CA THR A 104 -23.63 -0.73 6.64
C THR A 104 -23.88 -1.12 5.18
N ASP A 105 -24.56 -0.27 4.40
CA ASP A 105 -24.92 -0.51 3.00
C ASP A 105 -24.55 0.67 2.11
N LEU A 106 -23.77 0.40 1.05
CA LEU A 106 -23.44 1.36 -0.01
C LEU A 106 -24.19 1.11 -1.31
N SER A 107 -25.18 0.21 -1.34
CA SER A 107 -25.94 -0.09 -2.55
C SER A 107 -26.55 1.13 -3.26
N PRO A 108 -26.95 2.24 -2.56
CA PRO A 108 -27.40 3.46 -3.21
C PRO A 108 -26.35 4.13 -4.12
N ILE A 109 -25.06 3.97 -3.84
CA ILE A 109 -23.95 4.53 -4.62
C ILE A 109 -23.89 3.93 -6.03
N ASN A 110 -24.43 2.72 -6.24
CA ASN A 110 -24.48 2.07 -7.55
C ASN A 110 -25.24 2.88 -8.62
N CYS A 111 -26.07 3.85 -8.23
CA CYS A 111 -26.76 4.74 -9.16
C CYS A 111 -25.88 5.91 -9.66
N LEU A 112 -24.74 6.18 -9.00
CA LEU A 112 -23.83 7.28 -9.30
C LEU A 112 -22.81 6.86 -10.37
N THR A 113 -23.28 6.58 -11.59
CA THR A 113 -22.44 6.00 -12.65
C THR A 113 -21.30 6.89 -13.16
N HIS A 114 -21.30 8.17 -12.79
CA HIS A 114 -20.26 9.16 -13.13
C HIS A 114 -19.36 9.50 -11.93
N LEU A 115 -19.44 8.70 -10.85
CA LEU A 115 -18.61 8.90 -9.66
C LEU A 115 -17.13 8.80 -10.03
N LEU A 116 -16.35 9.77 -9.58
CA LEU A 116 -14.90 9.86 -9.74
C LEU A 116 -14.19 9.54 -8.43
N TRP A 117 -14.80 9.93 -7.31
CA TRP A 117 -14.20 9.89 -5.98
C TRP A 117 -15.25 9.54 -4.93
N LEU A 118 -14.91 8.58 -4.07
CA LEU A 118 -15.76 8.11 -2.98
C LEU A 118 -14.93 7.97 -1.70
N LYS A 119 -15.34 8.67 -0.65
CA LYS A 119 -14.90 8.42 0.73
C LYS A 119 -16.05 7.92 1.56
N ALA A 120 -15.86 6.77 2.20
CA ALA A 120 -16.78 6.14 3.12
C ALA A 120 -16.02 5.57 4.33
N ASP A 121 -15.03 6.32 4.80
CA ASP A 121 -14.17 5.96 5.93
C ASP A 121 -14.96 6.00 7.24
N GLY A 122 -14.51 5.33 8.30
CA GLY A 122 -15.13 5.44 9.63
C GLY A 122 -16.62 5.08 9.60
N ASN A 123 -16.94 3.91 9.03
CA ASN A 123 -18.31 3.39 8.92
C ASN A 123 -18.37 1.93 9.43
N GLN A 124 -19.51 1.26 9.27
CA GLN A 124 -19.72 -0.11 9.73
C GLN A 124 -19.82 -1.11 8.56
N LEU A 125 -19.14 -0.82 7.44
CA LEU A 125 -19.20 -1.62 6.23
C LEU A 125 -18.48 -2.95 6.42
N ARG A 126 -19.11 -4.05 5.97
CA ARG A 126 -18.49 -5.39 5.96
C ARG A 126 -17.98 -5.82 4.60
N SER A 127 -18.28 -5.06 3.54
CA SER A 127 -17.85 -5.29 2.18
C SER A 127 -17.76 -3.97 1.42
N ALA A 128 -16.74 -3.83 0.58
CA ALA A 128 -16.56 -2.71 -0.35
C ALA A 128 -17.21 -2.97 -1.73
N ARG A 129 -18.02 -4.02 -1.87
CA ARG A 129 -18.61 -4.41 -3.15
C ARG A 129 -19.52 -3.31 -3.71
N LEU A 130 -19.25 -2.91 -4.95
CA LEU A 130 -20.09 -2.04 -5.75
C LEU A 130 -20.27 -2.62 -7.15
N ASN A 131 -21.31 -2.18 -7.85
CA ASN A 131 -21.40 -2.40 -9.29
C ASN A 131 -20.23 -1.68 -9.97
N GLU A 132 -19.77 -2.18 -11.12
CA GLU A 132 -18.68 -1.56 -11.87
C GLU A 132 -18.97 -0.07 -12.15
N LEU A 133 -18.26 0.82 -11.46
CA LEU A 133 -18.26 2.28 -11.67
C LEU A 133 -17.16 2.64 -12.68
N PRO A 134 -17.50 2.98 -13.93
CA PRO A 134 -16.53 3.07 -15.03
C PRO A 134 -15.57 4.26 -14.94
N TYR A 135 -15.90 5.26 -14.13
CA TYR A 135 -15.12 6.48 -13.99
C TYR A 135 -14.49 6.66 -12.61
N LEU A 136 -14.71 5.72 -11.67
CA LEU A 136 -14.17 5.83 -10.32
C LEU A 136 -12.65 5.76 -10.37
N GLN A 137 -11.98 6.78 -9.82
CA GLN A 137 -10.53 6.95 -9.82
C GLN A 137 -9.95 6.75 -8.42
N MET A 138 -10.70 7.12 -7.38
CA MET A 138 -10.30 6.96 -6.00
C MET A 138 -11.48 6.45 -5.18
N ALA A 139 -11.21 5.45 -4.35
CA ALA A 139 -12.15 4.93 -3.38
C ALA A 139 -11.45 4.72 -2.04
N SER A 140 -12.07 5.18 -0.96
CA SER A 140 -11.60 5.02 0.40
C SER A 140 -12.69 4.42 1.27
N PHE A 141 -12.35 3.34 1.95
CA PHE A 141 -13.19 2.64 2.92
C PHE A 141 -12.39 2.37 4.21
N ALA A 142 -11.52 3.30 4.59
CA ALA A 142 -10.67 3.15 5.75
C ALA A 142 -11.51 3.01 7.03
N TYR A 143 -10.97 2.33 8.04
CA TYR A 143 -11.59 2.21 9.37
C TYR A 143 -13.05 1.70 9.30
N ASN A 144 -13.24 0.57 8.63
CA ASN A 144 -14.51 -0.15 8.51
C ASN A 144 -14.36 -1.58 9.08
N GLN A 145 -15.32 -2.47 8.78
CA GLN A 145 -15.30 -3.88 9.18
C GLN A 145 -15.18 -4.82 7.96
N ILE A 146 -14.54 -4.38 6.88
CA ILE A 146 -14.43 -5.13 5.64
C ILE A 146 -13.52 -6.35 5.84
N MET A 147 -13.96 -7.51 5.36
CA MET A 147 -13.26 -8.80 5.61
C MET A 147 -12.54 -9.36 4.37
N ASP A 148 -12.88 -8.90 3.18
CA ASP A 148 -12.29 -9.31 1.91
C ASP A 148 -12.39 -8.19 0.87
N THR A 149 -11.68 -8.36 -0.25
CA THR A 149 -11.62 -7.39 -1.35
C THR A 149 -12.54 -7.75 -2.53
N GLU A 150 -13.54 -8.60 -2.32
CA GLU A 150 -14.44 -9.04 -3.40
C GLU A 150 -15.34 -7.92 -3.92
N GLY A 151 -15.54 -7.89 -5.24
CA GLY A 151 -16.46 -6.96 -5.89
C GLY A 151 -15.88 -5.56 -6.14
N ILE A 152 -14.58 -5.35 -5.92
CA ILE A 152 -13.88 -4.13 -6.32
C ILE A 152 -13.37 -4.31 -7.76
N THR A 153 -14.18 -3.92 -8.75
CA THR A 153 -13.90 -4.18 -10.18
C THR A 153 -13.97 -2.92 -11.03
N HIS A 154 -13.32 -1.84 -10.61
CA HIS A 154 -13.45 -0.51 -11.23
C HIS A 154 -12.28 -0.19 -12.19
N PRO A 155 -12.52 -0.05 -13.51
CA PRO A 155 -11.46 -0.03 -14.53
C PRO A 155 -10.52 1.16 -14.45
N ARG A 156 -10.96 2.30 -13.90
CA ARG A 156 -10.17 3.52 -13.79
C ARG A 156 -9.67 3.82 -12.38
N LEU A 157 -9.91 2.90 -11.44
CA LEU A 157 -9.50 3.08 -10.05
C LEU A 157 -7.98 3.10 -9.98
N GLY A 158 -7.42 4.23 -9.55
CA GLY A 158 -5.99 4.46 -9.38
C GLY A 158 -5.55 4.28 -7.93
N ILE A 159 -6.40 4.70 -6.99
CA ILE A 159 -6.12 4.66 -5.55
C ILE A 159 -7.25 3.91 -4.85
N LEU A 160 -6.88 2.90 -4.06
CA LEU A 160 -7.79 2.16 -3.19
C LEU A 160 -7.24 2.17 -1.77
N ASP A 161 -8.01 2.76 -0.85
CA ASP A 161 -7.70 2.77 0.58
C ASP A 161 -8.65 1.86 1.37
N LEU A 162 -8.06 0.86 2.01
CA LEU A 162 -8.70 -0.14 2.86
C LEU A 162 -8.01 -0.23 4.24
N LYS A 163 -7.31 0.84 4.66
CA LYS A 163 -6.64 0.94 5.97
C LYS A 163 -7.60 0.58 7.12
N GLY A 164 -7.11 -0.09 8.15
CA GLY A 164 -7.87 -0.27 9.40
C GLY A 164 -9.13 -1.11 9.25
N ASN A 165 -9.10 -2.15 8.41
CA ASN A 165 -10.20 -3.09 8.22
C ASN A 165 -9.88 -4.46 8.85
N ARG A 166 -10.69 -5.48 8.56
CA ARG A 166 -10.53 -6.85 9.08
C ARG A 166 -10.21 -7.84 7.96
N ILE A 167 -9.46 -7.39 6.94
CA ILE A 167 -9.16 -8.20 5.76
C ILE A 167 -8.14 -9.27 6.14
N HIS A 168 -8.51 -10.54 5.99
CA HIS A 168 -7.62 -11.68 6.28
C HIS A 168 -6.89 -12.16 5.02
N LYS A 169 -7.50 -11.98 3.85
CA LYS A 169 -6.97 -12.41 2.57
C LYS A 169 -7.45 -11.47 1.46
N VAL A 170 -6.54 -11.16 0.54
CA VAL A 170 -6.87 -10.46 -0.70
C VAL A 170 -7.47 -11.46 -1.71
N THR A 171 -8.72 -11.23 -2.12
CA THR A 171 -9.41 -12.01 -3.15
C THR A 171 -10.22 -11.09 -4.08
N GLY A 172 -10.49 -11.51 -5.31
CA GLY A 172 -11.33 -10.73 -6.23
C GLY A 172 -10.67 -9.51 -6.88
N LEU A 173 -9.43 -9.13 -6.51
CA LEU A 173 -8.65 -8.10 -7.22
C LEU A 173 -8.15 -8.65 -8.56
N ASP A 174 -8.96 -8.52 -9.62
CA ASP A 174 -8.63 -8.97 -10.97
C ASP A 174 -7.80 -7.90 -11.73
N PRO A 175 -6.55 -8.20 -12.14
CA PRO A 175 -5.72 -7.25 -12.90
C PRO A 175 -6.33 -6.84 -14.25
N ARG A 176 -7.24 -7.62 -14.83
CA ARG A 176 -7.95 -7.25 -16.08
C ARG A 176 -9.03 -6.19 -15.84
N LYS A 177 -9.49 -6.07 -14.59
CA LYS A 177 -10.52 -5.12 -14.15
C LYS A 177 -9.95 -3.92 -13.45
N LEU A 178 -8.76 -4.01 -12.85
CA LEU A 178 -8.09 -2.93 -12.12
C LEU A 178 -6.84 -2.45 -12.88
N ASN A 179 -7.04 -2.06 -14.14
CA ASN A 179 -5.94 -1.73 -15.06
C ASN A 179 -5.22 -0.41 -14.73
N SER A 180 -5.81 0.42 -13.88
CA SER A 180 -5.27 1.73 -13.49
C SER A 180 -4.73 1.76 -12.07
N LEU A 181 -4.91 0.69 -11.27
CA LEU A 181 -4.60 0.75 -9.84
C LEU A 181 -3.09 0.83 -9.65
N HIS A 182 -2.64 1.96 -9.10
CA HIS A 182 -1.23 2.26 -8.86
C HIS A 182 -0.91 2.42 -7.36
N THR A 183 -1.93 2.65 -6.51
CA THR A 183 -1.77 2.73 -5.05
C THR A 183 -2.78 1.82 -4.36
N LEU A 184 -2.30 0.94 -3.50
CA LEU A 184 -3.13 0.07 -2.66
C LEU A 184 -2.69 0.20 -1.19
N GLU A 185 -3.62 0.65 -0.36
CA GLU A 185 -3.44 0.85 1.08
C GLU A 185 -4.22 -0.22 1.85
N LEU A 186 -3.49 -1.06 2.59
CA LEU A 186 -3.97 -2.22 3.35
C LEU A 186 -3.39 -2.25 4.78
N ARG A 187 -2.82 -1.14 5.26
CA ARG A 187 -2.28 -1.01 6.62
C ARG A 187 -3.34 -1.33 7.68
N GLY A 188 -2.93 -1.92 8.80
CA GLY A 188 -3.83 -2.17 9.93
C GLY A 188 -4.94 -3.17 9.60
N ASN A 189 -4.63 -4.21 8.82
CA ASN A 189 -5.53 -5.32 8.52
C ASN A 189 -5.06 -6.62 9.21
N GLN A 190 -5.61 -7.76 8.82
CA GLN A 190 -5.34 -9.07 9.40
C GLN A 190 -4.72 -10.03 8.37
N LEU A 191 -3.96 -9.51 7.40
CA LEU A 191 -3.38 -10.30 6.32
C LEU A 191 -2.27 -11.22 6.84
N GLU A 192 -2.38 -12.51 6.52
CA GLU A 192 -1.33 -13.51 6.80
C GLU A 192 -0.45 -13.81 5.57
N SER A 193 -0.87 -13.38 4.38
CA SER A 193 -0.19 -13.62 3.11
C SER A 193 -0.42 -12.46 2.14
N THR A 194 0.57 -12.22 1.26
CA THR A 194 0.48 -11.25 0.16
C THR A 194 -0.14 -11.85 -1.11
N LEU A 195 -0.52 -13.13 -1.10
CA LEU A 195 -1.20 -13.77 -2.24
C LEU A 195 -2.51 -13.05 -2.57
N GLY A 196 -2.77 -12.90 -3.87
CA GLY A 196 -3.94 -12.19 -4.40
C GLY A 196 -3.63 -10.75 -4.83
N ILE A 197 -2.51 -10.18 -4.38
CA ILE A 197 -2.04 -8.85 -4.82
C ILE A 197 -1.22 -8.99 -6.10
N ASN A 198 -1.90 -9.28 -7.22
CA ASN A 198 -1.28 -9.42 -8.54
C ASN A 198 -1.76 -8.31 -9.49
N LEU A 199 -1.35 -7.08 -9.22
CA LEU A 199 -1.76 -5.89 -9.95
C LEU A 199 -0.56 -5.25 -10.66
N PRO A 200 -0.32 -5.54 -11.95
CA PRO A 200 0.94 -5.23 -12.63
C PRO A 200 1.24 -3.74 -12.81
N LYS A 201 0.26 -2.86 -12.54
CA LYS A 201 0.39 -1.40 -12.58
C LYS A 201 0.64 -0.76 -11.21
N LEU A 202 0.68 -1.56 -10.15
CA LEU A 202 0.89 -1.09 -8.79
C LEU A 202 2.29 -0.47 -8.65
N LYS A 203 2.35 0.77 -8.15
CA LYS A 203 3.56 1.51 -7.81
C LYS A 203 3.78 1.54 -6.29
N ASN A 204 2.71 1.74 -5.52
CA ASN A 204 2.75 1.89 -4.07
C ASN A 204 1.89 0.81 -3.41
N LEU A 205 2.49 0.06 -2.48
CA LEU A 205 1.82 -0.97 -1.70
C LEU A 205 2.12 -0.80 -0.21
N PHE A 206 1.09 -0.54 0.57
CA PHE A 206 1.19 -0.34 2.00
C PHE A 206 0.52 -1.50 2.75
N LEU A 207 1.33 -2.25 3.48
CA LEU A 207 0.96 -3.49 4.19
C LEU A 207 1.39 -3.46 5.66
N ALA A 208 1.72 -2.28 6.21
CA ALA A 208 2.16 -2.20 7.59
C ALA A 208 1.07 -2.67 8.59
N GLN A 209 1.47 -3.13 9.77
CA GLN A 209 0.56 -3.57 10.83
C GLN A 209 -0.42 -4.65 10.35
N ASN A 210 0.14 -5.71 9.77
CA ASN A 210 -0.57 -6.94 9.39
C ASN A 210 0.08 -8.13 10.14
N MET A 211 -0.22 -9.37 9.72
CA MET A 211 0.31 -10.60 10.32
C MET A 211 1.16 -11.39 9.32
N LEU A 212 1.84 -10.70 8.39
CA LEU A 212 2.62 -11.33 7.34
C LEU A 212 3.88 -11.98 7.91
N LYS A 213 4.12 -13.26 7.59
CA LYS A 213 5.34 -13.98 7.99
C LYS A 213 6.41 -14.09 6.89
N LYS A 214 5.98 -13.86 5.65
CA LYS A 214 6.80 -13.95 4.44
C LYS A 214 6.13 -13.17 3.32
N ILE A 215 6.89 -12.91 2.27
CA ILE A 215 6.36 -12.35 1.02
C ILE A 215 6.23 -13.45 -0.03
N GLU A 216 5.14 -13.42 -0.77
CA GLU A 216 4.86 -14.35 -1.87
C GLU A 216 3.92 -13.74 -2.92
N GLY A 217 4.18 -13.98 -4.20
CA GLY A 217 3.31 -13.54 -5.29
C GLY A 217 3.49 -12.09 -5.72
N LEU A 218 4.45 -11.36 -5.13
CA LEU A 218 4.76 -9.96 -5.48
C LEU A 218 5.85 -9.85 -6.57
N GLU A 219 6.50 -10.95 -6.93
CA GLU A 219 7.63 -10.97 -7.87
C GLU A 219 7.32 -10.38 -9.25
N ASN A 220 6.06 -10.42 -9.69
CA ASN A 220 5.62 -9.90 -10.98
C ASN A 220 5.26 -8.40 -10.97
N LEU A 221 5.30 -7.74 -9.80
CA LEU A 221 4.99 -6.32 -9.66
C LEU A 221 6.17 -5.45 -10.11
N SER A 222 6.52 -5.54 -11.38
CA SER A 222 7.72 -4.90 -11.95
C SER A 222 7.72 -3.36 -11.92
N LEU A 223 6.55 -2.74 -11.69
CA LEU A 223 6.38 -1.29 -11.54
C LEU A 223 6.31 -0.84 -10.07
N LEU A 224 6.34 -1.76 -9.11
CA LEU A 224 6.31 -1.42 -7.69
C LEU A 224 7.57 -0.66 -7.32
N THR A 225 7.42 0.56 -6.80
CA THR A 225 8.51 1.44 -6.36
C THR A 225 8.64 1.47 -4.85
N THR A 226 7.50 1.37 -4.16
CA THR A 226 7.40 1.57 -2.71
C THR A 226 6.65 0.40 -2.08
N LEU A 227 7.28 -0.26 -1.11
CA LEU A 227 6.69 -1.36 -0.34
C LEU A 227 6.88 -1.13 1.16
N HIS A 228 5.77 -0.91 1.88
CA HIS A 228 5.77 -0.80 3.35
C HIS A 228 5.25 -2.08 3.99
N LEU A 229 6.07 -2.67 4.85
CA LEU A 229 5.80 -3.90 5.59
C LEU A 229 6.07 -3.72 7.09
N ARG A 230 6.12 -2.47 7.58
CA ARG A 230 6.38 -2.15 8.98
C ARG A 230 5.43 -2.93 9.92
N ASP A 231 5.89 -3.34 11.09
CA ASP A 231 5.08 -4.00 12.13
C ASP A 231 4.34 -5.24 11.58
N ASN A 232 5.09 -6.18 11.02
CA ASN A 232 4.62 -7.50 10.60
C ASN A 232 5.40 -8.59 11.38
N GLN A 233 5.35 -9.83 10.92
CA GLN A 233 6.02 -10.98 11.54
C GLN A 233 7.00 -11.63 10.57
N ILE A 234 7.60 -10.86 9.66
CA ILE A 234 8.46 -11.40 8.59
C ILE A 234 9.76 -11.89 9.18
N GLU A 235 10.02 -13.19 9.04
CA GLU A 235 11.24 -13.85 9.54
C GLU A 235 12.30 -14.01 8.43
N THR A 236 11.86 -14.15 7.17
CA THR A 236 12.76 -14.37 6.02
C THR A 236 12.43 -13.42 4.88
N LEU A 237 13.46 -12.99 4.16
CA LEU A 237 13.36 -12.12 2.98
C LEU A 237 13.19 -12.92 1.69
N ASN A 238 12.55 -14.08 1.77
CA ASN A 238 12.12 -14.82 0.59
C ASN A 238 10.97 -14.08 -0.11
N GLY A 239 10.89 -14.19 -1.44
CA GLY A 239 9.85 -13.56 -2.26
C GLY A 239 10.31 -12.29 -2.98
N PHE A 240 11.44 -11.70 -2.57
CA PHE A 240 12.12 -10.69 -3.37
C PHE A 240 12.87 -11.35 -4.53
N SER A 241 12.83 -10.70 -5.70
CA SER A 241 13.53 -11.19 -6.90
C SER A 241 13.89 -10.06 -7.84
N LYS A 242 14.84 -10.33 -8.74
CA LYS A 242 15.24 -9.42 -9.83
C LYS A 242 14.11 -8.94 -10.75
N GLU A 243 12.95 -9.60 -10.75
CA GLU A 243 11.79 -9.18 -11.54
C GLU A 243 11.09 -7.94 -10.96
N MET A 244 11.33 -7.62 -9.68
CA MET A 244 10.89 -6.38 -9.01
C MET A 244 11.78 -5.18 -9.43
N LYS A 245 11.80 -4.91 -10.74
CA LYS A 245 12.75 -4.01 -11.42
C LYS A 245 12.70 -2.55 -10.98
N SER A 246 11.61 -2.13 -10.34
CA SER A 246 11.36 -0.73 -9.99
C SER A 246 11.42 -0.44 -8.49
N LEU A 247 11.58 -1.47 -7.64
CA LEU A 247 11.51 -1.31 -6.19
C LEU A 247 12.69 -0.46 -5.73
N GLN A 248 12.37 0.67 -5.10
CA GLN A 248 13.32 1.69 -4.67
C GLN A 248 13.36 1.86 -3.15
N TYR A 249 12.20 1.76 -2.52
CA TYR A 249 12.02 1.90 -1.09
C TYR A 249 11.37 0.65 -0.50
N LEU A 250 12.00 0.09 0.52
CA LEU A 250 11.52 -1.06 1.27
C LEU A 250 11.58 -0.79 2.77
N ASN A 251 10.42 -0.78 3.42
CA ASN A 251 10.34 -0.63 4.87
C ASN A 251 9.90 -1.93 5.53
N LEU A 252 10.81 -2.53 6.27
CA LEU A 252 10.67 -3.77 7.04
C LEU A 252 10.79 -3.51 8.55
N ARG A 253 10.66 -2.26 9.02
CA ARG A 253 10.78 -1.93 10.45
C ARG A 253 9.84 -2.78 11.30
N GLY A 254 10.26 -3.23 12.48
CA GLY A 254 9.39 -3.97 13.39
C GLY A 254 8.96 -5.32 12.83
N ASN A 255 9.91 -6.08 12.30
CA ASN A 255 9.71 -7.46 11.86
C ASN A 255 10.64 -8.41 12.65
N MET A 256 10.77 -9.65 12.22
CA MET A 256 11.49 -10.72 12.94
C MET A 256 12.72 -11.21 12.17
N VAL A 257 13.31 -10.38 11.29
CA VAL A 257 14.50 -10.75 10.53
C VAL A 257 15.68 -10.85 11.48
N THR A 258 16.18 -12.07 11.68
CA THR A 258 17.22 -12.34 12.70
C THR A 258 18.61 -12.46 12.11
N ASP A 259 18.74 -13.07 10.92
CA ASP A 259 20.04 -13.37 10.31
C ASP A 259 20.39 -12.34 9.22
N LEU A 260 21.54 -11.68 9.33
CA LEU A 260 22.05 -10.75 8.31
C LEU A 260 22.22 -11.39 6.93
N ASN A 261 22.45 -12.70 6.86
CA ASN A 261 22.56 -13.40 5.57
C ASN A 261 21.26 -13.32 4.74
N GLU A 262 20.12 -13.03 5.37
CA GLU A 262 18.86 -12.80 4.65
C GLU A 262 18.95 -11.57 3.72
N LEU A 263 19.82 -10.60 4.01
CA LEU A 263 20.04 -9.42 3.16
C LEU A 263 20.60 -9.79 1.78
N ALA A 264 21.28 -10.93 1.65
CA ALA A 264 21.72 -11.44 0.36
C ALA A 264 20.56 -11.65 -0.63
N LYS A 265 19.32 -11.85 -0.15
CA LYS A 265 18.12 -12.02 -0.98
C LYS A 265 17.64 -10.71 -1.61
N LEU A 266 18.08 -9.57 -1.08
CA LEU A 266 17.80 -8.25 -1.61
C LEU A 266 18.85 -7.78 -2.62
N ARG A 267 20.00 -8.47 -2.71
CA ARG A 267 21.14 -8.13 -3.58
C ARG A 267 20.75 -7.93 -5.05
N ASP A 268 19.81 -8.73 -5.53
CA ASP A 268 19.39 -8.75 -6.94
C ASP A 268 18.34 -7.69 -7.29
N LEU A 269 17.94 -6.83 -6.35
CA LEU A 269 16.99 -5.74 -6.59
C LEU A 269 17.72 -4.55 -7.24
N PRO A 270 17.50 -4.28 -8.54
CA PRO A 270 18.39 -3.41 -9.31
C PRO A 270 18.27 -1.93 -8.97
N LYS A 271 17.16 -1.51 -8.35
CA LYS A 271 16.85 -0.11 -8.04
C LYS A 271 16.65 0.15 -6.55
N LEU A 272 16.90 -0.82 -5.68
CA LEU A 272 16.70 -0.61 -4.24
C LEU A 272 17.73 0.42 -3.74
N ARG A 273 17.23 1.54 -3.20
CA ARG A 273 18.04 2.68 -2.75
C ARG A 273 17.86 2.95 -1.26
N ALA A 274 16.68 2.70 -0.71
CA ALA A 274 16.38 2.91 0.70
C ALA A 274 15.79 1.64 1.33
N LEU A 275 16.38 1.24 2.46
CA LEU A 275 15.96 0.09 3.25
C LEU A 275 15.80 0.52 4.70
N VAL A 276 14.69 0.14 5.32
CA VAL A 276 14.47 0.31 6.77
C VAL A 276 14.27 -1.05 7.40
N LEU A 277 15.12 -1.39 8.37
CA LEU A 277 15.13 -2.64 9.12
C LEU A 277 15.21 -2.39 10.64
N LEU A 278 15.15 -1.14 11.10
CA LEU A 278 14.98 -0.80 12.53
C LEU A 278 13.97 -1.72 13.23
N ASP A 279 14.20 -2.01 14.50
CA ASP A 279 13.37 -2.92 15.29
C ASP A 279 13.26 -4.35 14.70
N ASN A 280 14.30 -4.83 13.99
CA ASN A 280 14.49 -6.25 13.70
C ASN A 280 15.70 -6.77 14.50
N PRO A 281 15.72 -8.05 14.93
CA PRO A 281 16.87 -8.59 15.66
C PRO A 281 18.22 -8.48 14.94
N CYS A 282 18.24 -8.53 13.59
CA CYS A 282 19.47 -8.36 12.82
C CYS A 282 20.06 -6.94 12.91
N ALA A 283 19.26 -5.93 13.26
CA ALA A 283 19.73 -4.55 13.39
C ALA A 283 20.61 -4.33 14.65
N ASP A 284 20.60 -5.27 15.60
CA ASP A 284 21.43 -5.22 16.81
C ASP A 284 22.85 -5.78 16.58
N GLU A 285 23.14 -6.37 15.42
CA GLU A 285 24.45 -6.91 15.08
C GLU A 285 25.48 -5.78 14.85
N THR A 286 26.72 -5.98 15.31
CA THR A 286 27.74 -4.91 15.33
C THR A 286 28.18 -4.43 13.95
N ASP A 287 28.14 -5.32 12.97
CA ASP A 287 28.48 -5.12 11.57
C ASP A 287 27.25 -4.95 10.68
N TYR A 288 26.05 -4.87 11.26
CA TYR A 288 24.76 -4.73 10.56
C TYR A 288 24.80 -3.77 9.37
N ARG A 289 25.24 -2.54 9.62
CA ARG A 289 25.31 -1.49 8.60
C ARG A 289 26.32 -1.82 7.51
N GLN A 290 27.47 -2.35 7.89
CA GLN A 290 28.52 -2.69 6.94
C GLN A 290 28.12 -3.89 6.08
N GLU A 291 27.55 -4.92 6.69
CA GLU A 291 27.08 -6.12 6.01
C GLU A 291 25.94 -5.81 5.03
N ALA A 292 25.00 -4.95 5.41
CA ALA A 292 23.96 -4.46 4.50
C ALA A 292 24.55 -3.83 3.24
N LEU A 293 25.60 -3.00 3.38
CA LEU A 293 26.26 -2.37 2.25
C LEU A 293 27.09 -3.34 1.41
N VAL A 294 27.74 -4.33 2.04
CA VAL A 294 28.46 -5.43 1.36
C VAL A 294 27.50 -6.22 0.47
N GLN A 295 26.32 -6.56 0.99
CA GLN A 295 25.27 -7.29 0.27
C GLN A 295 24.56 -6.45 -0.80
N MET A 296 24.37 -5.15 -0.57
CA MET A 296 23.62 -4.25 -1.45
C MET A 296 24.43 -2.99 -1.79
N ALA A 297 25.31 -3.09 -2.79
CA ALA A 297 26.26 -2.03 -3.15
C ALA A 297 25.60 -0.68 -3.51
N ASN A 298 24.41 -0.72 -4.10
CA ASN A 298 23.69 0.47 -4.56
C ASN A 298 22.79 1.08 -3.50
N LEU A 299 22.80 0.55 -2.27
CA LEU A 299 22.00 1.08 -1.18
C LEU A 299 22.51 2.49 -0.83
N GLU A 300 21.61 3.45 -0.81
CA GLU A 300 21.90 4.86 -0.51
C GLU A 300 21.62 5.18 0.95
N ARG A 301 20.53 4.61 1.48
CA ARG A 301 20.08 4.84 2.85
C ARG A 301 19.73 3.52 3.53
N LEU A 302 20.21 3.37 4.76
CA LEU A 302 19.80 2.34 5.70
C LEU A 302 19.23 3.04 6.92
N ASP A 303 18.01 2.67 7.33
CA ASP A 303 17.39 3.19 8.54
C ASP A 303 17.31 4.72 8.59
N LYS A 304 17.03 5.31 7.41
CA LYS A 304 16.95 6.76 7.13
C LYS A 304 18.31 7.49 7.08
N GLU A 305 19.40 6.84 7.45
CA GLU A 305 20.75 7.42 7.40
C GLU A 305 21.43 7.14 6.05
N PHE A 306 22.09 8.14 5.49
CA PHE A 306 22.85 8.00 4.25
C PHE A 306 24.17 7.26 4.51
N TYR A 307 24.59 6.46 3.53
CA TYR A 307 25.97 5.94 3.50
C TYR A 307 26.94 6.97 2.98
N GLU A 308 28.01 7.20 3.74
CA GLU A 308 29.10 8.09 3.38
C GLU A 308 30.11 7.37 2.46
N GLU A 309 31.04 8.13 1.87
CA GLU A 309 32.08 7.55 1.00
C GLU A 309 33.02 6.58 1.75
N GLU A 310 33.26 6.81 3.05
CA GLU A 310 34.07 5.94 3.90
C GLU A 310 33.42 4.57 4.10
N ASP A 311 32.12 4.53 4.45
CA ASP A 311 31.33 3.29 4.57
C ASP A 311 31.46 2.43 3.29
N ARG A 312 31.35 3.08 2.13
CA ARG A 312 31.41 2.42 0.81
C ARG A 312 32.80 1.86 0.50
N ALA A 313 33.86 2.60 0.82
CA ALA A 313 35.24 2.15 0.61
C ALA A 313 35.53 0.89 1.44
N GLU A 314 35.13 0.88 2.71
CA GLU A 314 35.27 -0.29 3.58
C GLU A 314 34.48 -1.50 3.06
N ALA A 315 33.27 -1.29 2.53
CA ALA A 315 32.43 -2.37 2.03
C ALA A 315 33.01 -2.97 0.74
N ASP A 316 33.61 -2.13 -0.11
CA ASP A 316 34.30 -2.57 -1.31
C ASP A 316 35.57 -3.37 -0.99
N GLU A 317 36.34 -2.99 0.03
CA GLU A 317 37.48 -3.79 0.50
C GLU A 317 37.05 -5.16 1.03
N ILE A 318 35.93 -5.23 1.76
CA ILE A 318 35.36 -6.51 2.23
C ILE A 318 34.93 -7.37 1.04
N ARG A 319 34.20 -6.80 0.07
CA ARG A 319 33.78 -7.51 -1.14
C ARG A 319 34.96 -8.06 -1.95
N GLN A 320 36.03 -7.28 -2.09
CA GLN A 320 37.23 -7.72 -2.80
C GLN A 320 37.89 -8.90 -2.09
N ARG A 321 38.06 -8.83 -0.77
CA ARG A 321 38.61 -9.94 0.03
C ARG A 321 37.77 -11.21 -0.10
N LEU A 322 36.45 -11.11 0.04
CA LEU A 322 35.54 -12.26 -0.11
C LEU A 322 35.62 -12.88 -1.51
N LYS A 323 35.78 -12.06 -2.54
CA LYS A 323 35.95 -12.54 -3.91
C LYS A 323 37.27 -13.27 -4.12
N GLU A 324 38.37 -12.74 -3.58
CA GLU A 324 39.69 -13.38 -3.63
C GLU A 324 39.70 -14.73 -2.87
N GLU A 325 39.04 -14.80 -1.71
CA GLU A 325 38.88 -16.02 -0.93
C GLU A 325 38.09 -17.09 -1.71
N GLN A 326 36.96 -16.71 -2.32
CA GLN A 326 36.18 -17.62 -3.17
C GLN A 326 36.95 -18.11 -4.39
N GLU A 327 37.72 -17.26 -5.05
CA GLU A 327 38.56 -17.65 -6.19
C GLU A 327 39.68 -18.62 -5.77
N GLN A 328 40.25 -18.44 -4.57
CA GLN A 328 41.24 -19.37 -4.02
C GLN A 328 40.63 -20.75 -3.71
N GLU A 329 39.47 -20.79 -3.06
CA GLU A 329 38.75 -22.04 -2.77
C GLU A 329 38.42 -22.83 -4.03
N VAL A 330 37.89 -22.17 -5.07
CA VAL A 330 37.58 -22.82 -6.36
C VAL A 330 38.83 -23.40 -7.02
N ASN A 331 39.95 -22.66 -6.98
CA ASN A 331 41.22 -23.16 -7.52
C ASN A 331 41.73 -24.40 -6.77
N LEU A 332 41.59 -24.41 -5.44
CA LEU A 332 41.94 -25.56 -4.59
C LEU A 332 41.07 -26.79 -4.90
N GLU A 333 39.76 -26.62 -5.11
CA GLU A 333 38.85 -27.71 -5.48
C GLU A 333 39.17 -28.28 -6.88
N CYS A 334 39.40 -27.43 -7.89
CA CYS A 334 39.80 -27.86 -9.23
C CYS A 334 41.13 -28.65 -9.24
N ASP A 335 42.08 -28.26 -8.40
CA ASP A 335 43.34 -28.98 -8.26
C ASP A 335 43.12 -30.36 -7.61
N THR A 336 42.21 -30.51 -6.65
CA THR A 336 41.93 -31.81 -6.02
C THR A 336 41.18 -32.81 -6.91
N GLU A 337 40.31 -32.35 -7.83
CA GLU A 337 39.60 -33.24 -8.76
C GLU A 337 40.51 -33.82 -9.86
N GLN A 338 41.63 -33.16 -10.19
CA GLN A 338 42.62 -33.67 -11.16
C GLN A 338 43.47 -34.84 -10.64
N TYR A 339 43.39 -35.19 -9.35
CA TYR A 339 44.16 -36.28 -8.74
C TYR A 339 43.33 -37.53 -8.39
N LEU A 340 42.07 -37.64 -8.83
CA LEU A 340 41.31 -38.89 -8.70
C LEU A 340 41.86 -39.95 -9.66
N PRO A 341 42.38 -41.10 -9.17
CA PRO A 341 42.95 -42.12 -10.02
C PRO A 341 41.86 -42.79 -10.87
N PRO A 342 42.14 -43.14 -12.14
CA PRO A 342 41.17 -43.84 -12.97
C PRO A 342 40.84 -45.22 -12.40
N ALA A 343 39.55 -45.55 -12.40
CA ALA A 343 38.98 -46.80 -11.89
C ALA A 343 39.38 -48.05 -12.69
#